data_AF-A0A5J5WJ21-F1
#
_entry.id   AF-A0A5J5WJ21-F1
#
_cell.length_a   1.000
_cell.length_b   1.000
_cell.length_c   1.000
_cell.angle_alpha   90.00
_cell.angle_beta   90.00
_cell.angle_gamma   90.00
#
_symmetry.space_group_name_H-M   'P 1'
#
loop_
_entity.id
_entity.type
_entity.pdbx_description
1 polymer ?
#
loop_
_entity_poly.entity_id
_entity_poly.type
_entity_poly.pdbx_seq_one_letter_code
_entity_poly.pdbx_strand_id
1 'polypeptide(L)'
;MGKLPAIIGICSVLVVAMVAAIAVGVSRAKDSDNDDAKVSTSEKAVQSICQTTDYRQTCENSLSNANTTDPKELIKVGFQAAIQEIGKVIANSSTIQNAAKDPMTRQAVDNCKELMGYAIDDLKASFNQLGAFDVSKLDEYVENLKIWMGGAITYQQTCLDGFMNVSSETGVKMKALLNTSQQLTSNGLAMVTDITKIIKDLNIPGMEGVSTGSKRKLMAEDGFPSWVSFKQRQLLQQNVADMKPNVVVAKDGSGKFNNINEALKEVPMKNTAPFVIHIKAGVYNEQVLVAKTMTNVVFVGDGPTKTVITGRMNFVDGTVTFKTATLAAVGERFIAKNIKIENTAGAIKHQAVALRVQSDRSIFYNCQMDGYQDTLYTHSHRQFYRDCTVSGTIDFVFGDAATVLQNCKLIVNKPLDNQQCIVTAQGRTERREVSGMVLQNCTISGAQDYLPVKAKSKTHLGRPWKEYSRTIIMQSQLDDIVTPEGWMPWQGTFALDTLWYAEFKNRGPGAVQTNRVKWKGIQQINDAQAKEFTAGVFLRGDEWIPSSGVPYIAGMVPGV
;
A
#
# COMPACT_ATOMS: atom_id res chain seq x y z
N MET A 1 56.69 30.37 -57.85
CA MET A 1 56.51 31.80 -57.57
C MET A 1 55.04 32.03 -57.23
N GLY A 2 54.75 32.76 -56.14
CA GLY A 2 53.39 33.09 -55.70
C GLY A 2 53.07 32.55 -54.29
N LYS A 3 53.42 33.32 -53.26
CA LYS A 3 53.09 33.08 -51.84
C LYS A 3 51.70 33.67 -51.54
N LEU A 4 50.88 32.98 -50.74
CA LEU A 4 49.73 33.55 -50.03
C LEU A 4 49.83 33.25 -48.51
N PRO A 5 49.37 34.17 -47.63
CA PRO A 5 49.67 34.18 -46.20
C PRO A 5 48.62 33.49 -45.31
N ALA A 6 49.03 33.25 -44.06
CA ALA A 6 48.28 32.67 -42.96
C ALA A 6 47.04 33.48 -42.55
N ILE A 7 45.95 32.78 -42.26
CA ILE A 7 44.79 33.29 -41.50
C ILE A 7 44.79 32.59 -40.14
N ILE A 8 45.20 33.32 -39.11
CA ILE A 8 44.83 33.08 -37.71
C ILE A 8 43.76 34.14 -37.41
N GLY A 9 42.59 33.73 -36.95
CA GLY A 9 41.56 34.70 -36.58
C GLY A 9 40.26 34.11 -36.05
N ILE A 10 39.99 34.44 -34.77
CA ILE A 10 38.68 34.50 -34.10
C ILE A 10 38.23 33.20 -33.39
N CYS A 11 38.81 32.95 -32.22
CA CYS A 11 38.17 32.17 -31.14
C CYS A 11 38.08 32.91 -29.79
N SER A 12 38.27 34.23 -29.74
CA SER A 12 38.58 34.89 -28.45
C SER A 12 37.71 36.11 -28.07
N VAL A 13 36.51 36.30 -28.65
CA VAL A 13 35.71 37.51 -28.35
C VAL A 13 34.32 37.25 -27.74
N LEU A 14 33.80 36.01 -27.72
CA LEU A 14 32.49 35.74 -27.08
C LEU A 14 32.55 35.37 -25.58
N VAL A 15 33.73 35.18 -25.00
CA VAL A 15 33.87 34.86 -23.56
C VAL A 15 33.98 36.12 -22.68
N VAL A 16 34.30 37.29 -23.26
CA VAL A 16 34.52 38.53 -22.46
C VAL A 16 33.23 39.34 -22.23
N ALA A 17 32.16 39.10 -23.01
CA ALA A 17 30.88 39.80 -22.82
C ALA A 17 29.98 39.17 -21.73
N MET A 18 30.15 37.88 -21.37
CA MET A 18 29.38 37.25 -20.29
C MET A 18 29.94 37.53 -18.88
N VAL A 19 31.21 37.92 -18.75
CA VAL A 19 31.83 38.24 -17.45
C VAL A 19 31.60 39.70 -17.04
N ALA A 20 31.34 40.61 -17.99
CA ALA A 20 31.06 42.01 -17.67
C ALA A 20 29.61 42.28 -17.21
N ALA A 21 28.64 41.44 -17.59
CA ALA A 21 27.25 41.60 -17.13
C ALA A 21 27.02 41.12 -15.68
N ILE A 22 27.91 40.29 -15.13
CA ILE A 22 27.87 39.83 -13.73
C ILE A 22 28.62 40.81 -12.79
N ALA A 23 29.52 41.63 -13.31
CA ALA A 23 30.29 42.59 -12.51
C ALA A 23 29.62 43.97 -12.31
N VAL A 24 28.64 44.35 -13.14
CA VAL A 24 28.02 45.72 -13.08
C VAL A 24 26.71 45.75 -12.28
N GLY A 25 26.19 44.60 -11.85
CA GLY A 25 25.08 44.54 -10.88
C GLY A 25 25.50 44.71 -9.41
N VAL A 26 26.81 44.73 -9.12
CA VAL A 26 27.35 44.78 -7.75
C VAL A 26 28.33 45.93 -7.60
N SER A 27 27.83 47.16 -7.73
CA SER A 27 28.54 48.33 -7.22
C SER A 27 27.60 49.51 -7.06
N ARG A 28 26.69 49.41 -6.08
CA ARG A 28 26.15 50.55 -5.31
C ARG A 28 25.25 50.08 -4.17
N ALA A 29 25.88 49.64 -3.08
CA ALA A 29 25.38 49.84 -1.72
C ALA A 29 26.59 49.69 -0.78
N LYS A 30 26.86 50.74 -0.02
CA LYS A 30 27.95 50.83 0.95
C LYS A 30 27.33 50.67 2.35
N ASP A 31 27.93 49.81 3.15
CA ASP A 31 27.86 49.63 4.62
C ASP A 31 26.49 49.44 5.30
N SER A 32 26.22 48.20 5.71
CA SER A 32 26.10 47.84 7.13
C SER A 32 26.28 46.32 7.29
N ASP A 33 27.08 45.92 8.28
CA ASP A 33 27.44 44.53 8.60
C ASP A 33 26.22 43.62 8.76
N ASN A 34 26.19 42.51 8.01
CA ASN A 34 25.65 41.24 8.48
C ASN A 34 26.24 40.10 7.65
N ASP A 35 26.76 39.08 8.34
CA ASP A 35 27.31 37.84 7.78
C ASP A 35 26.24 37.03 7.03
N ASP A 36 26.00 37.33 5.75
CA ASP A 36 25.28 36.44 4.84
C ASP A 36 26.29 35.59 4.04
N ALA A 37 26.48 34.35 4.49
CA ALA A 37 27.24 33.34 3.77
C ALA A 37 26.70 33.20 2.33
N LYS A 38 27.59 33.28 1.33
CA LYS A 38 27.25 33.04 -0.08
C LYS A 38 26.80 31.59 -0.28
N VAL A 39 25.50 31.34 -0.16
CA VAL A 39 24.86 30.05 -0.45
C VAL A 39 25.09 29.70 -1.93
N SER A 40 25.69 28.53 -2.18
CA SER A 40 25.97 27.99 -3.51
C SER A 40 24.68 27.68 -4.30
N THR A 41 24.77 27.62 -5.64
CA THR A 41 23.60 27.36 -6.49
C THR A 41 22.99 25.97 -6.26
N SER A 42 23.81 24.97 -5.90
CA SER A 42 23.36 23.63 -5.49
C SER A 42 22.60 23.66 -4.17
N GLU A 43 23.07 24.41 -3.16
CA GLU A 43 22.36 24.56 -1.88
C GLU A 43 20.99 25.21 -2.06
N LYS A 44 20.84 26.19 -2.97
CA LYS A 44 19.53 26.78 -3.30
C LYS A 44 18.58 25.77 -3.97
N ALA A 45 19.10 24.93 -4.86
CA ALA A 45 18.29 23.86 -5.49
C ALA A 45 17.83 22.83 -4.45
N VAL A 46 18.71 22.45 -3.51
CA VAL A 46 18.39 21.57 -2.38
C VAL A 46 17.30 22.19 -1.49
N GLN A 47 17.44 23.45 -1.10
CA GLN A 47 16.43 24.15 -0.29
C GLN A 47 15.07 24.20 -0.98
N SER A 48 15.04 24.40 -2.31
CA SER A 48 13.80 24.44 -3.09
C SER A 48 13.10 23.07 -3.11
N ILE A 49 13.82 21.98 -3.35
CA ILE A 49 13.24 20.62 -3.38
C ILE A 49 12.79 20.18 -1.98
N CYS A 50 13.51 20.57 -0.93
CA CYS A 50 13.17 20.24 0.45
C CYS A 50 12.04 21.10 1.04
N GLN A 51 11.63 22.18 0.37
CA GLN A 51 10.67 23.15 0.90
C GLN A 51 9.28 22.55 1.16
N THR A 52 8.86 21.56 0.36
CA THR A 52 7.55 20.90 0.49
C THR A 52 7.53 19.72 1.45
N THR A 53 8.68 19.41 2.06
CA THR A 53 8.85 18.24 2.92
C THR A 53 8.57 18.54 4.39
N ASP A 54 8.12 17.53 5.14
CA ASP A 54 7.83 17.69 6.57
C ASP A 54 9.09 17.73 7.42
N TYR A 55 10.12 16.99 7.01
CA TYR A 55 11.39 16.92 7.70
C TYR A 55 12.47 17.62 6.89
N ARG A 56 12.30 18.95 6.74
CA ARG A 56 13.15 19.81 5.91
C ARG A 56 14.64 19.66 6.23
N GLN A 57 15.02 19.70 7.52
CA GLN A 57 16.42 19.56 7.91
C GLN A 57 17.01 18.20 7.51
N THR A 58 16.24 17.13 7.71
CA THR A 58 16.66 15.77 7.33
C THR A 58 16.80 15.66 5.81
N CYS A 59 15.91 16.31 5.05
CA CYS A 59 16.02 16.41 3.59
C CYS A 59 17.30 17.13 3.17
N GLU A 60 17.52 18.36 3.67
CA GLU A 60 18.69 19.18 3.31
C GLU A 60 20.00 18.47 3.68
N ASN A 61 20.08 17.86 4.87
CA ASN A 61 21.24 17.09 5.30
C ASN A 61 21.52 15.89 4.38
N SER A 62 20.48 15.17 3.93
CA SER A 62 20.62 14.02 3.04
C SER A 62 21.11 14.39 1.63
N LEU A 63 20.86 15.63 1.21
CA LEU A 63 21.26 16.15 -0.10
C LEU A 63 22.49 17.08 -0.03
N SER A 64 23.04 17.35 1.15
CA SER A 64 24.15 18.28 1.37
C SER A 64 25.40 18.00 0.52
N ASN A 65 25.67 16.73 0.20
CA ASN A 65 26.81 16.31 -0.62
C ASN A 65 26.47 16.20 -2.12
N ALA A 66 25.25 16.56 -2.53
CA ALA A 66 24.84 16.51 -3.92
C ALA A 66 25.47 17.67 -4.69
N ASN A 67 26.45 17.38 -5.55
CA ASN A 67 27.11 18.38 -6.40
C ASN A 67 26.35 18.56 -7.72
N THR A 68 25.04 18.81 -7.65
CA THR A 68 24.18 18.96 -8.82
C THR A 68 23.02 19.91 -8.53
N THR A 69 22.59 20.62 -9.56
CA THR A 69 21.35 21.42 -9.56
C THR A 69 20.23 20.73 -10.34
N ASP A 70 20.49 19.55 -10.94
CA ASP A 70 19.48 18.78 -11.68
C ASP A 70 18.48 18.15 -10.69
N PRO A 71 17.19 18.52 -10.76
CA PRO A 71 16.17 18.00 -9.85
C PRO A 71 16.02 16.49 -9.92
N LYS A 72 16.23 15.87 -11.09
CA LYS A 72 16.17 14.42 -11.23
C LYS A 72 17.30 13.76 -10.45
N GLU A 73 18.51 14.29 -10.53
CA GLU A 73 19.66 13.78 -9.79
C GLU A 73 19.53 14.03 -8.29
N LEU A 74 18.99 15.18 -7.87
CA LEU A 74 18.70 15.45 -6.45
C LEU A 74 17.67 14.46 -5.87
N ILE A 75 16.59 14.18 -6.61
CA ILE A 75 15.62 13.15 -6.21
C ILE A 75 16.30 11.78 -6.11
N LYS A 76 17.12 11.41 -7.11
CA LYS A 76 17.88 10.15 -7.08
C LYS A 76 18.77 10.03 -5.85
N VAL A 77 19.51 11.08 -5.48
CA VAL A 77 20.34 11.10 -4.27
C VAL A 77 19.48 10.94 -3.01
N GLY A 78 18.31 11.58 -2.94
CA GLY A 78 17.37 11.41 -1.83
C GLY A 78 16.87 9.97 -1.66
N PHE A 79 16.49 9.31 -2.75
CA PHE A 79 16.11 7.89 -2.74
C PHE A 79 17.27 6.99 -2.31
N GLN A 80 18.49 7.25 -2.78
CA GLN A 80 19.68 6.51 -2.37
C GLN A 80 19.98 6.70 -0.88
N ALA A 81 19.84 7.92 -0.35
CA ALA A 81 20.01 8.20 1.07
C ALA A 81 18.98 7.40 1.91
N ALA A 82 17.72 7.37 1.51
CA ALA A 82 16.69 6.57 2.18
C ALA A 82 17.04 5.06 2.17
N ILE A 83 17.44 4.51 1.01
CA ILE A 83 17.87 3.11 0.88
C ILE A 83 19.08 2.81 1.78
N GLN A 84 20.06 3.72 1.84
CA GLN A 84 21.25 3.58 2.68
C GLN A 84 20.89 3.57 4.17
N GLU A 85 20.03 4.49 4.63
CA GLU A 85 19.57 4.51 6.02
C GLU A 85 18.79 3.25 6.39
N ILE A 86 17.91 2.74 5.52
CA ILE A 86 17.25 1.44 5.74
C ILE A 86 18.28 0.31 5.77
N GLY A 87 19.28 0.34 4.88
CA GLY A 87 20.38 -0.62 4.87
C GLY A 87 21.18 -0.64 6.17
N LYS A 88 21.37 0.52 6.82
CA LYS A 88 21.99 0.61 8.16
C LYS A 88 21.15 -0.10 9.22
N VAL A 89 19.82 -0.03 9.15
CA VAL A 89 18.94 -0.76 10.07
C VAL A 89 19.13 -2.28 9.94
N ILE A 90 19.26 -2.78 8.70
CA ILE A 90 19.53 -4.20 8.44
C ILE A 90 20.94 -4.59 8.93
N ALA A 91 21.94 -3.73 8.71
CA ALA A 91 23.34 -3.99 9.03
C ALA A 91 23.69 -3.83 10.52
N ASN A 92 22.89 -3.08 11.30
CA ASN A 92 23.18 -2.80 12.70
C ASN A 92 22.89 -4.02 13.60
N SER A 93 23.86 -4.94 13.59
CA SER A 93 23.79 -6.25 14.20
C SER A 93 23.86 -6.24 15.73
N SER A 94 24.33 -5.18 16.41
CA SER A 94 24.51 -5.19 17.87
C SER A 94 23.19 -5.04 18.66
N THR A 95 22.23 -4.26 18.17
CA THR A 95 20.84 -4.23 18.69
C THR A 95 20.13 -5.57 18.43
N ILE A 96 20.44 -6.20 17.31
CA ILE A 96 19.91 -7.50 16.84
C ILE A 96 20.51 -8.68 17.61
N GLN A 97 21.79 -8.61 17.98
CA GLN A 97 22.53 -9.63 18.73
C GLN A 97 22.18 -9.61 20.21
N ASN A 98 21.94 -8.44 20.80
CA ASN A 98 21.55 -8.29 22.21
C ASN A 98 20.06 -8.56 22.48
N ALA A 99 19.20 -8.48 21.45
CA ALA A 99 17.78 -8.85 21.49
C ALA A 99 17.54 -10.36 21.71
N ALA A 100 18.60 -11.18 21.74
CA ALA A 100 18.55 -12.63 21.62
C ALA A 100 18.12 -13.41 22.89
N LYS A 101 17.62 -12.77 23.95
CA LYS A 101 17.20 -13.48 25.17
C LYS A 101 15.79 -14.08 25.10
N ASP A 102 14.90 -13.50 24.30
CA ASP A 102 13.50 -13.94 24.14
C ASP A 102 13.22 -14.35 22.67
N PRO A 103 12.61 -15.53 22.42
CA PRO A 103 12.27 -15.99 21.07
C PRO A 103 11.37 -15.03 20.28
N MET A 104 10.39 -14.37 20.91
CA MET A 104 9.46 -13.47 20.20
C MET A 104 10.16 -12.18 19.75
N THR A 105 11.05 -11.61 20.57
CA THR A 105 11.85 -10.44 20.22
C THR A 105 12.78 -10.77 19.06
N ARG A 106 13.40 -11.96 19.07
CA ARG A 106 14.22 -12.41 17.93
C ARG A 106 13.40 -12.51 16.65
N GLN A 107 12.20 -13.09 16.74
CA GLN A 107 11.29 -13.19 15.59
C GLN A 107 10.84 -11.80 15.11
N ALA A 108 10.56 -10.85 16.00
CA ALA A 108 10.23 -9.46 15.65
C ALA A 108 11.39 -8.77 14.91
N VAL A 109 12.63 -9.00 15.34
CA VAL A 109 13.83 -8.48 14.68
C VAL A 109 14.03 -9.10 13.29
N ASP A 110 13.87 -10.41 13.14
CA ASP A 110 13.99 -11.07 11.84
C ASP A 110 12.87 -10.65 10.89
N ASN A 111 11.66 -10.45 11.41
CA ASN A 111 10.54 -9.85 10.67
C ASN A 111 10.89 -8.43 10.21
N CYS A 112 11.51 -7.62 11.05
CA CYS A 112 11.95 -6.28 10.68
C CYS A 112 12.94 -6.30 9.51
N LYS A 113 13.93 -7.21 9.52
CA LYS A 113 14.90 -7.35 8.42
C LYS A 113 14.20 -7.66 7.09
N GLU A 114 13.25 -8.58 7.11
CA GLU A 114 12.47 -8.93 5.92
C GLU A 114 11.65 -7.73 5.41
N LEU A 115 10.95 -7.04 6.31
CA LEU A 115 10.18 -5.84 5.99
C LEU A 115 11.07 -4.73 5.41
N MET A 116 12.29 -4.55 5.93
CA MET A 116 13.23 -3.56 5.42
C MET A 116 13.75 -3.94 4.02
N GLY A 117 13.88 -5.24 3.74
CA GLY A 117 14.14 -5.73 2.39
C GLY A 117 13.03 -5.35 1.42
N TYR A 118 11.77 -5.53 1.80
CA TYR A 118 10.63 -5.10 0.97
C TYR A 118 10.60 -3.58 0.78
N ALA A 119 10.88 -2.79 1.83
CA ALA A 119 10.94 -1.33 1.74
C ALA A 119 12.04 -0.84 0.77
N ILE A 120 13.25 -1.41 0.86
CA ILE A 120 14.34 -1.09 -0.07
C ILE A 120 13.94 -1.38 -1.51
N ASP A 121 13.26 -2.49 -1.75
CA ASP A 121 12.86 -2.85 -3.10
C ASP A 121 11.77 -1.92 -3.66
N ASP A 122 10.82 -1.47 -2.84
CA ASP A 122 9.80 -0.50 -3.25
C ASP A 122 10.43 0.87 -3.56
N LEU A 123 11.43 1.29 -2.78
CA LEU A 123 12.24 2.48 -3.07
C LEU A 123 13.03 2.32 -4.38
N LYS A 124 13.59 1.13 -4.65
CA LYS A 124 14.29 0.84 -5.92
C LYS A 124 13.34 0.81 -7.11
N ALA A 125 12.14 0.23 -6.96
CA ALA A 125 11.12 0.24 -8.00
C ALA A 125 10.71 1.67 -8.34
N SER A 126 10.50 2.48 -7.31
CA SER A 126 10.22 3.91 -7.43
C SER A 126 11.34 4.66 -8.18
N PHE A 127 12.58 4.43 -7.78
CA PHE A 127 13.76 5.00 -8.44
C PHE A 127 13.84 4.62 -9.93
N ASN A 128 13.64 3.34 -10.27
CA ASN A 128 13.74 2.86 -11.65
C ASN A 128 12.66 3.48 -12.55
N GLN A 129 11.44 3.67 -12.04
CA GLN A 129 10.36 4.31 -12.79
C GLN A 129 10.63 5.80 -13.03
N LEU A 130 11.25 6.49 -12.08
CA LEU A 130 11.70 7.88 -12.26
C LEU A 130 12.83 8.00 -13.30
N GLY A 131 13.68 6.98 -13.46
CA GLY A 131 14.77 6.99 -14.44
C GLY A 131 14.30 6.96 -15.90
N ALA A 132 13.21 6.25 -16.20
CA ALA A 132 12.64 6.10 -17.55
C ALA A 132 11.75 7.29 -17.98
N PHE A 133 11.68 8.34 -17.17
CA PHE A 133 10.71 9.43 -17.17
C PHE A 133 10.17 9.84 -18.57
N ASP A 134 8.90 9.47 -18.82
CA ASP A 134 8.12 9.87 -19.98
C ASP A 134 7.02 10.82 -19.48
N VAL A 135 7.11 12.08 -19.91
CA VAL A 135 6.19 13.14 -19.50
C VAL A 135 4.73 12.81 -19.84
N SER A 136 4.50 12.02 -20.88
CA SER A 136 3.15 11.60 -21.28
C SER A 136 2.49 10.61 -20.30
N LYS A 137 3.28 10.00 -19.40
CA LYS A 137 2.85 9.03 -18.39
C LYS A 137 3.03 9.53 -16.95
N LEU A 138 3.25 10.82 -16.75
CA LEU A 138 3.58 11.37 -15.44
C LEU A 138 2.54 11.01 -14.36
N ASP A 139 1.25 11.18 -14.65
CA ASP A 139 0.17 10.84 -13.70
C ASP A 139 0.24 9.37 -13.29
N GLU A 140 0.53 8.50 -14.26
CA GLU A 140 0.67 7.08 -13.98
C GLU A 140 1.86 6.79 -13.07
N TYR A 141 2.96 7.49 -13.31
CA TYR A 141 4.20 7.30 -12.58
C TYR A 141 4.05 7.81 -11.15
N VAL A 142 3.49 9.00 -10.97
CA VAL A 142 3.25 9.59 -9.65
C VAL A 142 2.38 8.68 -8.79
N GLU A 143 1.30 8.12 -9.32
CA GLU A 143 0.43 7.24 -8.55
C GLU A 143 1.11 5.91 -8.18
N ASN A 144 1.87 5.28 -9.10
CA ASN A 144 2.64 4.08 -8.74
C ASN A 144 3.73 4.40 -7.70
N LEU A 145 4.40 5.54 -7.82
CA LEU A 145 5.38 6.00 -6.83
C LEU A 145 4.74 6.20 -5.46
N LYS A 146 3.58 6.84 -5.36
CA LYS A 146 2.87 6.99 -4.09
C LYS A 146 2.50 5.64 -3.47
N ILE A 147 2.09 4.66 -4.29
CA ILE A 147 1.75 3.31 -3.83
C ILE A 147 2.97 2.59 -3.24
N TRP A 148 4.12 2.62 -3.93
CA TRP A 148 5.34 1.95 -3.45
C TRP A 148 6.01 2.70 -2.29
N MET A 149 6.01 4.03 -2.32
CA MET A 149 6.49 4.85 -1.21
C MET A 149 5.63 4.63 0.04
N GLY A 150 4.30 4.56 -0.10
CA GLY A 150 3.40 4.15 0.97
C GLY A 150 3.72 2.74 1.47
N GLY A 151 3.92 1.77 0.57
CA GLY A 151 4.37 0.42 0.91
C GLY A 151 5.64 0.39 1.77
N ALA A 152 6.65 1.18 1.40
CA ALA A 152 7.89 1.33 2.18
C ALA A 152 7.63 1.89 3.60
N ILE A 153 6.77 2.91 3.74
CA ILE A 153 6.34 3.45 5.04
C ILE A 153 5.61 2.38 5.85
N THR A 154 4.66 1.67 5.24
CA THR A 154 3.92 0.58 5.88
C THR A 154 4.87 -0.51 6.40
N TYR A 155 5.91 -0.89 5.66
CA TYR A 155 6.89 -1.89 6.12
C TYR A 155 7.72 -1.40 7.31
N GLN A 156 8.17 -0.14 7.28
CA GLN A 156 8.86 0.48 8.42
C GLN A 156 7.96 0.51 9.66
N GLN A 157 6.70 0.90 9.50
CA GLN A 157 5.75 0.91 10.61
C GLN A 157 5.46 -0.51 11.13
N THR A 158 5.29 -1.49 10.23
CA THR A 158 5.03 -2.89 10.61
C THR A 158 6.20 -3.47 11.40
N CYS A 159 7.44 -3.08 11.08
CA CYS A 159 8.60 -3.47 11.88
C CYS A 159 8.43 -2.99 13.33
N LEU A 160 8.07 -1.72 13.54
CA LEU A 160 7.85 -1.17 14.88
C LEU A 160 6.68 -1.85 15.60
N ASP A 161 5.62 -2.17 14.87
CA ASP A 161 4.43 -2.81 15.42
C ASP A 161 4.73 -4.21 15.98
N GLY A 162 5.70 -4.91 15.39
CA GLY A 162 6.18 -6.20 15.88
C GLY A 162 6.76 -6.16 17.30
N PHE A 163 7.09 -4.98 17.84
CA PHE A 163 7.64 -4.82 19.18
C PHE A 163 6.63 -4.35 20.24
N MET A 164 5.46 -3.82 19.85
CA MET A 164 4.52 -3.17 20.77
C MET A 164 4.04 -4.08 21.91
N ASN A 165 3.88 -5.38 21.64
CA ASN A 165 3.44 -6.39 22.61
C ASN A 165 4.54 -7.40 22.97
N VAL A 166 5.81 -7.12 22.62
CA VAL A 166 6.92 -8.08 22.75
C VAL A 166 8.01 -7.52 23.65
N SER A 167 8.63 -6.40 23.29
CA SER A 167 9.74 -5.82 24.04
C SER A 167 9.76 -4.30 23.89
N SER A 168 9.48 -3.59 24.97
CA SER A 168 9.52 -2.12 25.01
C SER A 168 10.94 -1.57 24.76
N GLU A 169 11.99 -2.13 25.37
CA GLU A 169 13.37 -1.62 25.21
C GLU A 169 13.90 -1.79 23.78
N THR A 170 13.82 -3.02 23.24
CA THR A 170 14.21 -3.30 21.85
C THR A 170 13.36 -2.51 20.86
N GLY A 171 12.06 -2.37 21.12
CA GLY A 171 11.15 -1.53 20.32
C GLY A 171 11.58 -0.06 20.30
N VAL A 172 11.99 0.51 21.44
CA VAL A 172 12.51 1.89 21.52
C VAL A 172 13.81 2.04 20.73
N LYS A 173 14.75 1.07 20.84
CA LYS A 173 15.99 1.09 20.04
C LYS A 173 15.70 0.98 18.54
N MET A 174 14.79 0.07 18.15
CA MET A 174 14.41 -0.10 16.76
C MET A 174 13.72 1.16 16.20
N LYS A 175 12.86 1.80 17.00
CA LYS A 175 12.26 3.10 16.66
C LYS A 175 13.31 4.18 16.43
N ALA A 176 14.34 4.26 17.29
CA ALA A 176 15.43 5.20 17.11
C ALA A 176 16.23 4.92 15.82
N LEU A 177 16.49 3.64 15.51
CA LEU A 177 17.19 3.23 14.28
C LEU A 177 16.39 3.56 13.02
N LEU A 178 15.07 3.39 13.04
CA LEU A 178 14.21 3.65 11.89
C LEU A 178 13.88 5.13 11.70
N ASN A 179 14.02 5.98 12.72
CA ASN A 179 13.57 7.37 12.70
C ASN A 179 14.05 8.14 11.46
N THR A 180 15.36 8.14 11.18
CA THR A 180 15.90 8.84 10.01
C THR A 180 15.36 8.27 8.71
N SER A 181 15.27 6.94 8.59
CA SER A 181 14.77 6.28 7.39
C SER A 181 13.27 6.55 7.14
N GLN A 182 12.47 6.66 8.20
CA GLN A 182 11.06 7.03 8.11
C GLN A 182 10.89 8.49 7.66
N GLN A 183 11.69 9.39 8.23
CA GLN A 183 11.69 10.80 7.81
C GLN A 183 12.07 10.97 6.33
N LEU A 184 13.12 10.27 5.87
CA LEU A 184 13.53 10.30 4.46
C LEU A 184 12.47 9.71 3.54
N THR A 185 11.80 8.62 3.94
CA THR A 185 10.74 8.00 3.14
C THR A 185 9.51 8.92 3.06
N SER A 186 9.11 9.54 4.18
CA SER A 186 8.05 10.56 4.22
C SER A 186 8.38 11.77 3.35
N ASN A 187 9.61 12.29 3.43
CA ASN A 187 10.09 13.36 2.56
C ASN A 187 10.03 12.97 1.07
N GLY A 188 10.45 11.75 0.72
CA GLY A 188 10.34 11.24 -0.64
C GLY A 188 8.89 11.20 -1.13
N LEU A 189 7.94 10.77 -0.29
CA LEU A 189 6.52 10.78 -0.62
C LEU A 189 5.98 12.21 -0.79
N ALA A 190 6.43 13.16 0.03
CA ALA A 190 6.10 14.57 -0.11
C ALA A 190 6.57 15.14 -1.47
N MET A 191 7.82 14.85 -1.85
CA MET A 191 8.38 15.26 -3.13
C MET A 191 7.62 14.66 -4.32
N VAL A 192 7.26 13.37 -4.26
CA VAL A 192 6.45 12.72 -5.30
C VAL A 192 5.06 13.36 -5.40
N THR A 193 4.45 13.68 -4.26
CA THR A 193 3.12 14.29 -4.21
C THR A 193 3.10 15.68 -4.84
N ASP A 194 4.14 16.47 -4.57
CA ASP A 194 4.25 17.85 -5.06
C ASP A 194 5.15 17.98 -6.31
N ILE A 195 5.42 16.87 -7.01
CA ILE A 195 6.39 16.86 -8.12
C ILE A 195 6.03 17.88 -9.21
N THR A 196 4.75 18.11 -9.49
CA THR A 196 4.32 19.11 -10.47
C THR A 196 4.54 20.54 -10.03
N LYS A 197 4.46 20.80 -8.72
CA LYS A 197 4.83 22.10 -8.15
C LYS A 197 6.34 22.29 -8.26
N ILE A 198 7.12 21.28 -7.89
CA ILE A 198 8.59 21.29 -8.01
C ILE A 198 9.04 21.54 -9.46
N ILE A 199 8.43 20.85 -10.43
CA ILE A 199 8.73 21.03 -11.86
C ILE A 199 8.46 22.48 -12.30
N LYS A 200 7.36 23.08 -11.85
CA LYS A 200 7.00 24.47 -12.16
C LYS A 200 7.97 25.46 -11.52
N ASP A 201 8.28 25.28 -10.24
CA ASP A 201 9.14 26.19 -9.48
C ASP A 201 10.59 26.16 -9.99
N LEU A 202 11.05 25.02 -10.50
CA LEU A 202 12.41 24.84 -11.05
C LEU A 202 12.53 25.14 -12.56
N ASN A 203 11.44 25.56 -13.21
CA ASN A 203 11.39 25.94 -14.63
C ASN A 203 12.08 24.93 -15.57
N ILE A 204 11.80 23.64 -15.40
CA ILE A 204 12.50 22.55 -16.11
C ILE A 204 12.14 22.59 -17.61
N PRO A 205 13.11 22.78 -18.53
CA PRO A 205 12.86 22.83 -19.97
C PRO A 205 12.21 21.54 -20.49
N GLY A 206 11.19 21.68 -21.35
CA GLY A 206 10.44 20.53 -21.91
C GLY A 206 9.32 20.00 -21.01
N MET A 207 9.04 20.66 -19.89
CA MET A 207 7.95 20.32 -18.96
C MET A 207 6.93 21.47 -18.76
N GLU A 208 7.00 22.50 -19.60
CA GLU A 208 6.06 23.61 -19.65
C GLU A 208 4.68 23.10 -20.11
N GLY A 209 3.69 23.08 -19.21
CA GLY A 209 2.33 22.61 -19.49
C GLY A 209 1.96 21.25 -18.86
N VAL A 210 2.85 20.66 -18.06
CA VAL A 210 2.55 19.45 -17.29
C VAL A 210 1.48 19.73 -16.22
N SER A 211 0.33 19.07 -16.36
CA SER A 211 -0.82 19.14 -15.47
C SER A 211 -1.17 17.73 -15.03
N THR A 212 -1.02 17.45 -13.73
CA THR A 212 -1.60 16.25 -13.09
C THR A 212 -3.08 16.52 -12.84
N GLY A 213 -3.88 16.32 -13.87
CA GLY A 213 -5.33 16.32 -13.78
C GLY A 213 -5.80 15.01 -14.35
N SER A 214 -6.63 14.29 -13.60
CA SER A 214 -7.23 13.01 -13.99
C SER A 214 -8.00 13.16 -15.32
N LYS A 215 -7.27 13.14 -16.44
CA LYS A 215 -7.87 13.13 -17.78
C LYS A 215 -8.48 11.75 -17.92
N ARG A 216 -9.82 11.69 -17.87
CA ARG A 216 -10.58 10.50 -18.26
C ARG A 216 -10.05 10.02 -19.60
N LYS A 217 -9.27 8.94 -19.59
CA LYS A 217 -8.91 8.25 -20.83
C LYS A 217 -10.19 7.56 -21.30
N LEU A 218 -10.68 7.96 -22.47
CA LEU A 218 -11.89 7.40 -23.06
C LEU A 218 -11.67 5.89 -23.28
N MET A 219 -12.58 5.07 -22.74
CA MET A 219 -12.71 3.67 -23.10
C MET A 219 -13.18 3.60 -24.56
N ALA A 220 -12.65 2.65 -25.33
CA ALA A 220 -13.24 2.34 -26.63
C ALA A 220 -14.61 1.64 -26.46
N GLU A 221 -15.40 1.53 -27.53
CA GLU A 221 -16.72 0.88 -27.51
C GLU A 221 -16.69 -0.58 -27.02
N ASP A 222 -15.52 -1.24 -27.09
CA ASP A 222 -15.26 -2.59 -26.59
C ASP A 222 -14.93 -2.65 -25.09
N GLY A 223 -14.94 -1.51 -24.38
CA GLY A 223 -14.65 -1.42 -22.95
C GLY A 223 -13.15 -1.49 -22.60
N PHE A 224 -12.24 -1.43 -23.58
CA PHE A 224 -10.80 -1.41 -23.34
C PHE A 224 -10.17 -0.04 -23.67
N PRO A 225 -9.10 0.38 -22.96
CA PRO A 225 -8.35 1.56 -23.36
C PRO A 225 -7.68 1.39 -24.73
N SER A 226 -7.65 2.46 -25.53
CA SER A 226 -7.13 2.44 -26.91
C SER A 226 -5.66 2.01 -27.04
N TRP A 227 -4.87 2.12 -25.98
CA TRP A 227 -3.45 1.74 -25.94
C TRP A 227 -3.20 0.26 -25.64
N VAL A 228 -4.23 -0.52 -25.28
CA VAL A 228 -4.11 -1.98 -25.11
C VAL A 228 -4.12 -2.64 -26.48
N SER A 229 -3.07 -3.39 -26.82
CA SER A 229 -2.95 -4.05 -28.13
C SER A 229 -3.97 -5.18 -28.30
N PHE A 230 -4.38 -5.48 -29.53
CA PHE A 230 -5.35 -6.56 -29.84
C PHE A 230 -4.94 -7.93 -29.25
N LYS A 231 -3.65 -8.26 -29.29
CA LYS A 231 -3.12 -9.53 -28.71
C LYS A 231 -3.17 -9.54 -27.19
N GLN A 232 -2.98 -8.38 -26.54
CA GLN A 232 -3.23 -8.25 -25.11
C GLN A 232 -4.73 -8.42 -24.83
N ARG A 233 -5.62 -7.74 -25.57
CA ARG A 233 -7.09 -7.86 -25.43
C ARG A 233 -7.57 -9.31 -25.50
N GLN A 234 -7.03 -10.11 -26.42
CA GLN A 234 -7.37 -11.54 -26.56
C GLN A 234 -6.94 -12.38 -25.35
N LEU A 235 -5.84 -12.02 -24.67
CA LEU A 235 -5.41 -12.63 -23.41
C LEU A 235 -6.23 -12.10 -22.22
N LEU A 236 -6.70 -10.85 -22.27
CA LEU A 236 -7.55 -10.21 -21.26
C LEU A 236 -9.00 -10.72 -21.27
N GLN A 237 -9.41 -11.41 -22.34
CA GLN A 237 -10.76 -11.95 -22.53
C GLN A 237 -10.90 -13.43 -22.11
N GLN A 238 -9.84 -14.09 -21.66
CA GLN A 238 -9.96 -15.43 -21.08
C GLN A 238 -10.38 -15.33 -19.62
N ASN A 239 -11.56 -15.87 -19.32
CA ASN A 239 -12.00 -16.04 -17.94
C ASN A 239 -10.96 -16.91 -17.22
N VAL A 240 -10.55 -16.54 -16.00
CA VAL A 240 -9.66 -17.38 -15.16
C VAL A 240 -10.21 -18.80 -14.99
N ALA A 241 -11.53 -19.01 -15.14
CA ALA A 241 -12.15 -20.35 -15.17
C ALA A 241 -11.80 -21.21 -16.40
N ASP A 242 -11.46 -20.60 -17.54
CA ASP A 242 -11.20 -21.28 -18.81
C ASP A 242 -9.70 -21.45 -19.08
N MET A 243 -8.84 -20.91 -18.22
CA MET A 243 -7.40 -21.06 -18.33
C MET A 243 -6.99 -22.50 -17.98
N LYS A 244 -6.26 -23.14 -18.90
CA LYS A 244 -5.67 -24.46 -18.65
C LYS A 244 -4.71 -24.38 -17.45
N PRO A 245 -4.86 -25.20 -16.40
CA PRO A 245 -3.97 -25.16 -15.25
C PRO A 245 -2.55 -25.57 -15.66
N ASN A 246 -1.55 -24.83 -15.16
CA ASN A 246 -0.14 -25.20 -15.28
C ASN A 246 0.18 -26.39 -14.37
N VAL A 247 -0.39 -26.38 -13.16
CA VAL A 247 -0.23 -27.43 -12.15
C VAL A 247 -1.57 -27.68 -11.47
N VAL A 248 -1.85 -28.96 -11.17
CA VAL A 248 -3.01 -29.39 -10.39
C VAL A 248 -2.53 -29.95 -9.06
N VAL A 249 -3.13 -29.47 -7.97
CA VAL A 249 -2.93 -29.96 -6.60
C VAL A 249 -4.19 -30.71 -6.18
N ALA A 250 -4.04 -31.96 -5.71
CA ALA A 250 -5.16 -32.76 -5.27
C ALA A 250 -4.77 -33.75 -4.16
N LYS A 251 -5.52 -33.73 -3.06
CA LYS A 251 -5.31 -34.69 -1.94
C LYS A 251 -5.67 -36.14 -2.29
N ASP A 252 -6.53 -36.35 -3.28
CA ASP A 252 -6.96 -37.66 -3.76
C ASP A 252 -5.92 -38.35 -4.67
N GLY A 253 -4.79 -37.70 -4.95
CA GLY A 253 -3.73 -38.23 -5.81
C GLY A 253 -3.96 -38.03 -7.32
N SER A 254 -5.07 -37.37 -7.72
CA SER A 254 -5.36 -37.10 -9.15
C SER A 254 -4.63 -35.89 -9.73
N GLY A 255 -3.92 -35.13 -8.90
CA GLY A 255 -3.09 -33.98 -9.28
C GLY A 255 -1.60 -34.34 -9.34
N LYS A 256 -0.77 -33.41 -9.82
CA LYS A 256 0.69 -33.57 -9.82
C LYS A 256 1.27 -33.57 -8.39
N PHE A 257 0.67 -32.77 -7.51
CA PHE A 257 1.06 -32.67 -6.09
C PHE A 257 -0.14 -32.85 -5.18
N ASN A 258 0.11 -33.21 -3.92
CA ASN A 258 -0.91 -33.35 -2.88
C ASN A 258 -0.94 -32.17 -1.87
N ASN A 259 -0.03 -31.21 -2.03
CA ASN A 259 0.08 -30.00 -1.22
C ASN A 259 0.47 -28.80 -2.11
N ILE A 260 0.16 -27.58 -1.65
CA ILE A 260 0.26 -26.35 -2.43
C ILE A 260 1.72 -25.86 -2.47
N ASN A 261 2.45 -26.00 -1.37
CA ASN A 261 3.85 -25.57 -1.29
C ASN A 261 4.77 -26.29 -2.30
N GLU A 262 4.56 -27.57 -2.61
CA GLU A 262 5.30 -28.25 -3.68
C GLU A 262 4.94 -27.70 -5.07
N ALA A 263 3.65 -27.39 -5.32
CA ALA A 263 3.23 -26.77 -6.59
C ALA A 263 3.84 -25.37 -6.80
N LEU A 264 4.03 -24.60 -5.73
CA LEU A 264 4.65 -23.28 -5.81
C LEU A 264 6.12 -23.33 -6.26
N LYS A 265 6.83 -24.44 -6.05
CA LYS A 265 8.22 -24.60 -6.51
C LYS A 265 8.34 -24.66 -8.03
N GLU A 266 7.25 -24.94 -8.75
CA GLU A 266 7.20 -24.94 -10.22
C GLU A 266 6.98 -23.54 -10.81
N VAL A 267 6.64 -22.55 -9.98
CA VAL A 267 6.40 -21.17 -10.45
C VAL A 267 7.73 -20.58 -10.93
N PRO A 268 7.84 -20.15 -12.21
CA PRO A 268 9.03 -19.49 -12.70
C PRO A 268 9.28 -18.17 -11.95
N MET A 269 10.54 -17.88 -11.65
CA MET A 269 10.92 -16.61 -11.02
C MET A 269 10.58 -15.43 -11.94
N LYS A 270 9.92 -14.41 -11.38
CA LYS A 270 9.48 -13.18 -12.06
C LYS A 270 8.68 -13.46 -13.32
N ASN A 271 7.79 -14.45 -13.24
CA ASN A 271 6.96 -14.85 -14.36
C ASN A 271 6.15 -13.66 -14.91
N THR A 272 6.10 -13.54 -16.24
CA THR A 272 5.44 -12.42 -16.95
C THR A 272 4.03 -12.75 -17.42
N ALA A 273 3.63 -14.03 -17.35
CA ALA A 273 2.30 -14.52 -17.70
C ALA A 273 1.63 -15.19 -16.50
N PRO A 274 0.30 -15.38 -16.49
CA PRO A 274 -0.38 -16.14 -15.43
C PRO A 274 0.19 -17.56 -15.26
N PHE A 275 0.50 -17.94 -14.02
CA PHE A 275 0.78 -19.33 -13.63
C PHE A 275 -0.36 -19.87 -12.79
N VAL A 276 -1.21 -20.70 -13.40
CA VAL A 276 -2.45 -21.20 -12.82
C VAL A 276 -2.18 -22.50 -12.05
N ILE A 277 -2.43 -22.46 -10.74
CA ILE A 277 -2.44 -23.62 -9.85
C ILE A 277 -3.90 -23.92 -9.52
N HIS A 278 -4.42 -25.03 -10.06
CA HIS A 278 -5.74 -25.54 -9.72
C HIS A 278 -5.65 -26.42 -8.49
N ILE A 279 -6.32 -26.00 -7.42
CA ILE A 279 -6.33 -26.69 -6.12
C ILE A 279 -7.69 -27.37 -5.99
N LYS A 280 -7.72 -28.68 -6.15
CA LYS A 280 -8.97 -29.45 -6.05
C LYS A 280 -9.52 -29.45 -4.63
N ALA A 281 -10.80 -29.81 -4.51
CA ALA A 281 -11.49 -29.96 -3.23
C ALA A 281 -10.67 -30.76 -2.20
N GLY A 282 -10.63 -30.25 -0.97
CA GLY A 282 -9.82 -30.78 0.12
C GLY A 282 -9.49 -29.71 1.16
N VAL A 283 -9.05 -30.18 2.33
CA VAL A 283 -8.57 -29.31 3.42
C VAL A 283 -7.05 -29.40 3.49
N TYR A 284 -6.37 -28.36 3.04
CA TYR A 284 -4.91 -28.24 2.97
C TYR A 284 -4.40 -27.53 4.23
N ASN A 285 -3.90 -28.33 5.19
CA ASN A 285 -3.32 -27.81 6.43
C ASN A 285 -1.85 -27.49 6.20
N GLU A 286 -1.59 -26.30 5.70
CA GLU A 286 -0.26 -25.80 5.34
C GLU A 286 -0.22 -24.28 5.47
N GLN A 287 0.93 -23.77 5.90
CA GLN A 287 1.22 -22.35 5.79
C GLN A 287 1.79 -22.09 4.40
N VAL A 288 1.18 -21.17 3.65
CA VAL A 288 1.51 -20.93 2.24
C VAL A 288 2.08 -19.52 2.08
N LEU A 289 3.23 -19.42 1.42
CA LEU A 289 3.85 -18.14 1.06
C LEU A 289 4.03 -18.06 -0.46
N VAL A 290 3.27 -17.19 -1.11
CA VAL A 290 3.52 -16.79 -2.50
C VAL A 290 4.57 -15.67 -2.46
N ALA A 291 5.83 -16.09 -2.54
CA ALA A 291 6.98 -15.21 -2.35
C ALA A 291 7.01 -14.08 -3.40
N LYS A 292 7.75 -13.01 -3.10
CA LYS A 292 7.87 -11.83 -3.98
C LYS A 292 8.31 -12.17 -5.41
N THR A 293 9.19 -13.17 -5.56
CA THR A 293 9.68 -13.62 -6.87
C THR A 293 8.65 -14.41 -7.67
N MET A 294 7.52 -14.81 -7.07
CA MET A 294 6.44 -15.58 -7.71
C MET A 294 5.34 -14.63 -8.21
N THR A 295 5.61 -13.89 -9.28
CA THR A 295 4.66 -12.93 -9.87
C THR A 295 3.63 -13.63 -10.75
N ASN A 296 2.44 -13.03 -10.89
CA ASN A 296 1.33 -13.54 -11.74
C ASN A 296 0.85 -14.96 -11.37
N VAL A 297 0.93 -15.34 -10.09
CA VAL A 297 0.38 -16.63 -9.62
C VAL A 297 -1.14 -16.53 -9.50
N VAL A 298 -1.84 -17.54 -9.99
CA VAL A 298 -3.30 -17.65 -9.93
C VAL A 298 -3.68 -18.94 -9.23
N PHE A 299 -4.33 -18.83 -8.08
CA PHE A 299 -4.94 -19.96 -7.38
C PHE A 299 -6.41 -20.08 -7.77
N VAL A 300 -6.82 -21.25 -8.23
CA VAL A 300 -8.22 -21.56 -8.54
C VAL A 300 -8.64 -22.78 -7.75
N GLY A 301 -9.69 -22.66 -6.93
CA GLY A 301 -10.28 -23.78 -6.20
C GLY A 301 -11.56 -24.30 -6.82
N ASP A 302 -12.03 -25.45 -6.33
CA ASP A 302 -13.31 -26.06 -6.72
C ASP A 302 -14.55 -25.40 -6.05
N GLY A 303 -14.33 -24.34 -5.27
CA GLY A 303 -15.36 -23.61 -4.52
C GLY A 303 -14.92 -23.30 -3.10
N PRO A 304 -15.32 -22.14 -2.53
CA PRO A 304 -14.88 -21.75 -1.18
C PRO A 304 -15.37 -22.71 -0.09
N THR A 305 -16.46 -23.47 -0.32
CA THR A 305 -16.93 -24.51 0.62
C THR A 305 -16.24 -25.87 0.44
N LYS A 306 -15.41 -26.03 -0.59
CA LYS A 306 -14.79 -27.32 -0.96
C LYS A 306 -13.27 -27.32 -0.87
N THR A 307 -12.64 -26.19 -1.18
CA THR A 307 -11.18 -26.04 -1.20
C THR A 307 -10.77 -25.11 -0.08
N VAL A 308 -10.15 -25.66 0.96
CA VAL A 308 -9.83 -24.94 2.20
C VAL A 308 -8.33 -24.98 2.45
N ILE A 309 -7.69 -23.83 2.58
CA ILE A 309 -6.33 -23.68 3.10
C ILE A 309 -6.46 -23.29 4.58
N THR A 310 -5.93 -24.10 5.48
CA THR A 310 -6.16 -23.95 6.94
C THR A 310 -4.85 -23.88 7.70
N GLY A 311 -4.82 -23.03 8.73
CA GLY A 311 -3.71 -22.86 9.66
C GLY A 311 -4.21 -22.50 11.06
N ARG A 312 -3.29 -22.34 12.01
CA ARG A 312 -3.61 -22.04 13.43
C ARG A 312 -2.52 -21.26 14.18
N MET A 313 -1.58 -20.67 13.45
CA MET A 313 -0.54 -19.83 14.07
C MET A 313 -1.19 -18.58 14.67
N ASN A 314 -0.68 -18.13 15.81
CA ASN A 314 -1.28 -17.04 16.58
C ASN A 314 -0.27 -16.37 17.51
N PHE A 315 -0.66 -15.19 17.99
CA PHE A 315 0.19 -14.38 18.87
C PHE A 315 0.43 -15.02 20.24
N VAL A 316 -0.61 -15.57 20.88
CA VAL A 316 -0.51 -16.16 22.24
C VAL A 316 0.51 -17.30 22.31
N ASP A 317 0.60 -18.11 21.25
CA ASP A 317 1.52 -19.24 21.17
C ASP A 317 2.92 -18.83 20.67
N GLY A 318 3.23 -17.53 20.66
CA GLY A 318 4.59 -17.01 20.44
C GLY A 318 4.93 -16.63 18.99
N THR A 319 3.93 -16.39 18.13
CA THR A 319 4.15 -15.94 16.74
C THR A 319 3.69 -14.50 16.54
N VAL A 320 4.60 -13.60 16.17
CA VAL A 320 4.24 -12.20 15.87
C VAL A 320 3.18 -12.12 14.77
N THR A 321 2.21 -11.21 14.90
CA THR A 321 1.01 -11.13 14.05
C THR A 321 1.30 -11.27 12.55
N PHE A 322 2.31 -10.58 12.03
CA PHE A 322 2.70 -10.65 10.61
C PHE A 322 3.00 -12.08 10.11
N LYS A 323 3.52 -12.95 10.98
CA LYS A 323 3.90 -14.34 10.69
C LYS A 323 2.79 -15.36 10.97
N THR A 324 1.67 -14.93 11.54
CA THR A 324 0.53 -15.83 11.84
C THR A 324 -0.30 -16.22 10.62
N ALA A 325 -0.10 -15.53 9.49
CA ALA A 325 -0.87 -15.72 8.26
C ALA A 325 -0.85 -17.17 7.78
N THR A 326 -2.02 -17.74 7.52
CA THR A 326 -2.17 -19.06 6.90
C THR A 326 -1.76 -19.01 5.43
N LEU A 327 -2.22 -17.99 4.69
CA LEU A 327 -1.71 -17.64 3.37
C LEU A 327 -1.14 -16.22 3.38
N ALA A 328 0.10 -16.08 2.91
CA ALA A 328 0.75 -14.80 2.66
C ALA A 328 1.01 -14.63 1.15
N ALA A 329 0.39 -13.63 0.53
CA ALA A 329 0.56 -13.29 -0.88
C ALA A 329 1.43 -12.03 -1.05
N VAL A 330 2.67 -12.19 -1.54
CA VAL A 330 3.65 -11.11 -1.69
C VAL A 330 3.97 -10.84 -3.16
N GLY A 331 4.09 -11.87 -3.99
CA GLY A 331 4.35 -11.73 -5.42
C GLY A 331 3.25 -10.93 -6.13
N GLU A 332 3.63 -9.94 -6.94
CA GLU A 332 2.71 -9.03 -7.61
C GLU A 332 1.70 -9.76 -8.51
N ARG A 333 0.51 -9.15 -8.66
CA ARG A 333 -0.59 -9.65 -9.50
C ARG A 333 -1.08 -11.03 -9.09
N PHE A 334 -1.01 -11.36 -7.80
CA PHE A 334 -1.60 -12.59 -7.28
C PHE A 334 -3.12 -12.58 -7.43
N ILE A 335 -3.68 -13.69 -7.89
CA ILE A 335 -5.12 -13.89 -7.99
C ILE A 335 -5.51 -15.14 -7.21
N ALA A 336 -6.56 -15.07 -6.40
CA ALA A 336 -7.21 -16.25 -5.82
C ALA A 336 -8.70 -16.26 -6.17
N LYS A 337 -9.21 -17.42 -6.57
CA LYS A 337 -10.62 -17.62 -6.93
C LYS A 337 -11.15 -18.91 -6.31
N ASN A 338 -12.38 -18.87 -5.79
CA ASN A 338 -13.12 -20.06 -5.35
C ASN A 338 -12.41 -20.87 -4.23
N ILE A 339 -11.76 -20.20 -3.28
CA ILE A 339 -11.01 -20.85 -2.19
C ILE A 339 -11.42 -20.24 -0.86
N LYS A 340 -11.42 -21.07 0.18
CA LYS A 340 -11.46 -20.62 1.57
C LYS A 340 -10.06 -20.65 2.18
N ILE A 341 -9.71 -19.60 2.90
CA ILE A 341 -8.49 -19.47 3.69
C ILE A 341 -8.93 -19.22 5.14
N GLU A 342 -8.48 -20.03 6.08
CA GLU A 342 -8.91 -19.90 7.48
C GLU A 342 -7.76 -20.00 8.47
N ASN A 343 -7.89 -19.27 9.58
CA ASN A 343 -7.07 -19.49 10.76
C ASN A 343 -7.96 -19.96 11.92
N THR A 344 -7.71 -21.17 12.37
CA THR A 344 -8.53 -21.90 13.35
C THR A 344 -8.05 -21.74 14.79
N ALA A 345 -7.14 -20.79 15.07
CA ALA A 345 -6.59 -20.58 16.42
C ALA A 345 -7.66 -20.26 17.48
N GLY A 346 -8.73 -19.54 17.10
CA GLY A 346 -9.84 -19.20 18.00
C GLY A 346 -9.65 -17.86 18.73
N ALA A 347 -10.75 -17.30 19.26
CA ALA A 347 -10.76 -15.98 19.90
C ALA A 347 -9.82 -15.85 21.11
N ILE A 348 -9.57 -16.94 21.85
CA ILE A 348 -8.68 -16.96 23.02
C ILE A 348 -7.20 -16.79 22.65
N LYS A 349 -6.86 -16.97 21.37
CA LYS A 349 -5.48 -16.90 20.87
C LYS A 349 -5.08 -15.53 20.34
N HIS A 350 -5.94 -14.51 20.51
CA HIS A 350 -5.74 -13.15 20.03
C HIS A 350 -5.43 -13.12 18.52
N GLN A 351 -4.45 -12.32 18.08
CA GLN A 351 -4.17 -12.09 16.67
C GLN A 351 -3.79 -13.40 15.94
N ALA A 352 -4.55 -13.74 14.90
CA ALA A 352 -4.37 -14.96 14.14
C ALA A 352 -4.85 -14.78 12.70
N VAL A 353 -3.93 -14.42 11.81
CA VAL A 353 -4.24 -14.02 10.43
C VAL A 353 -4.60 -15.23 9.56
N ALA A 354 -5.71 -15.15 8.82
CA ALA A 354 -6.04 -16.12 7.78
C ALA A 354 -5.29 -15.77 6.49
N LEU A 355 -5.47 -14.54 6.01
CA LEU A 355 -4.87 -14.06 4.77
C LEU A 355 -4.12 -12.75 5.00
N ARG A 356 -2.85 -12.70 4.59
CA ARG A 356 -2.04 -11.47 4.52
C ARG A 356 -1.66 -11.17 3.08
N VAL A 357 -1.87 -9.92 2.65
CA VAL A 357 -1.63 -9.52 1.26
C VAL A 357 -0.73 -8.29 1.19
N GLN A 358 0.41 -8.45 0.53
CA GLN A 358 1.34 -7.39 0.11
C GLN A 358 1.43 -7.31 -1.42
N SER A 359 0.80 -8.23 -2.16
CA SER A 359 0.80 -8.26 -3.62
C SER A 359 0.09 -7.02 -4.18
N ASP A 360 0.84 -6.16 -4.86
CA ASP A 360 0.26 -5.08 -5.64
C ASP A 360 -0.59 -5.64 -6.80
N ARG A 361 -1.73 -4.99 -7.05
CA ARG A 361 -2.73 -5.39 -8.05
C ARG A 361 -3.23 -6.82 -7.85
N SER A 362 -3.49 -7.20 -6.60
CA SER A 362 -4.05 -8.52 -6.26
C SER A 362 -5.56 -8.57 -6.39
N ILE A 363 -6.09 -9.74 -6.77
CA ILE A 363 -7.53 -9.96 -6.96
C ILE A 363 -7.98 -11.20 -6.18
N PHE A 364 -9.07 -11.07 -5.44
CA PHE A 364 -9.73 -12.19 -4.77
C PHE A 364 -11.19 -12.24 -5.24
N TYR A 365 -11.61 -13.38 -5.79
CA TYR A 365 -12.96 -13.53 -6.33
C TYR A 365 -13.66 -14.77 -5.80
N ASN A 366 -14.83 -14.58 -5.17
CA ASN A 366 -15.60 -15.67 -4.55
C ASN A 366 -14.74 -16.49 -3.56
N CYS A 367 -13.96 -15.78 -2.75
CA CYS A 367 -13.13 -16.34 -1.70
C CYS A 367 -13.78 -16.18 -0.32
N GLN A 368 -13.41 -17.04 0.62
CA GLN A 368 -13.83 -16.94 2.00
C GLN A 368 -12.60 -16.83 2.92
N MET A 369 -12.59 -15.84 3.81
CA MET A 369 -11.52 -15.63 4.78
C MET A 369 -12.10 -15.71 6.19
N ASP A 370 -11.80 -16.77 6.92
CA ASP A 370 -12.39 -17.05 8.22
C ASP A 370 -11.36 -16.99 9.35
N GLY A 371 -11.71 -16.31 10.43
CA GLY A 371 -10.89 -16.22 11.64
C GLY A 371 -11.66 -15.57 12.79
N TYR A 372 -10.90 -15.01 13.73
CA TYR A 372 -11.44 -14.25 14.85
C TYR A 372 -10.82 -12.85 14.86
N GLN A 373 -9.76 -12.65 15.64
CA GLN A 373 -9.02 -11.39 15.65
C GLN A 373 -8.00 -11.36 14.50
N ASP A 374 -7.96 -10.24 13.77
CA ASP A 374 -7.00 -9.98 12.69
C ASP A 374 -7.13 -10.92 11.46
N THR A 375 -8.35 -11.31 11.07
CA THR A 375 -8.59 -12.31 10.00
C THR A 375 -7.96 -11.95 8.63
N LEU A 376 -8.28 -10.78 8.08
CA LEU A 376 -7.81 -10.31 6.78
C LEU A 376 -6.85 -9.13 6.96
N TYR A 377 -5.57 -9.38 6.70
CA TYR A 377 -4.53 -8.38 6.75
C TYR A 377 -4.23 -7.82 5.35
N THR A 378 -4.93 -6.77 4.97
CA THR A 378 -4.68 -5.99 3.75
C THR A 378 -3.46 -5.09 3.97
N HIS A 379 -2.28 -5.71 3.97
CA HIS A 379 -1.02 -5.13 4.49
C HIS A 379 -0.60 -3.87 3.72
N SER A 380 -0.31 -3.99 2.43
CA SER A 380 0.20 -2.88 1.58
C SER A 380 -0.30 -2.99 0.12
N HIS A 381 -0.06 -1.94 -0.67
CA HIS A 381 -0.34 -1.87 -2.11
C HIS A 381 -1.82 -1.93 -2.52
N ARG A 382 -2.12 -2.11 -3.82
CA ARG A 382 -3.49 -2.14 -4.37
C ARG A 382 -4.09 -3.54 -4.31
N GLN A 383 -5.31 -3.64 -3.79
CA GLN A 383 -6.00 -4.93 -3.59
C GLN A 383 -7.49 -4.80 -3.91
N PHE A 384 -8.03 -5.77 -4.67
CA PHE A 384 -9.44 -5.83 -5.03
C PHE A 384 -10.07 -7.17 -4.60
N TYR A 385 -11.18 -7.09 -3.88
CA TYR A 385 -11.93 -8.25 -3.41
C TYR A 385 -13.35 -8.17 -3.96
N ARG A 386 -13.82 -9.23 -4.61
CA ARG A 386 -15.13 -9.29 -5.27
C ARG A 386 -15.89 -10.53 -4.81
N ASP A 387 -17.13 -10.34 -4.38
CA ASP A 387 -18.03 -11.45 -3.99
C ASP A 387 -17.41 -12.36 -2.90
N CYS A 388 -16.55 -11.80 -2.05
CA CYS A 388 -15.88 -12.53 -0.98
C CYS A 388 -16.69 -12.49 0.33
N THR A 389 -16.42 -13.45 1.21
CA THR A 389 -16.91 -13.43 2.60
C THR A 389 -15.71 -13.33 3.54
N VAL A 390 -15.76 -12.40 4.49
CA VAL A 390 -14.75 -12.28 5.55
C VAL A 390 -15.44 -12.37 6.90
N SER A 391 -15.01 -13.28 7.77
CA SER A 391 -15.58 -13.46 9.10
C SER A 391 -14.57 -13.25 10.23
N GLY A 392 -15.00 -12.61 11.32
CA GLY A 392 -14.13 -12.37 12.47
C GLY A 392 -14.77 -11.59 13.60
N THR A 393 -13.94 -11.15 14.55
CA THR A 393 -14.38 -10.46 15.78
C THR A 393 -13.74 -9.08 15.90
N ILE A 394 -12.47 -9.02 16.31
CA ILE A 394 -11.72 -7.79 16.57
C ILE A 394 -10.84 -7.50 15.36
N ASP A 395 -10.93 -6.27 14.83
CA ASP A 395 -10.07 -5.75 13.77
C ASP A 395 -9.94 -6.70 12.56
N PHE A 396 -11.03 -7.39 12.22
CA PHE A 396 -10.92 -8.56 11.34
C PHE A 396 -10.67 -8.22 9.86
N VAL A 397 -10.77 -6.94 9.48
CA VAL A 397 -10.16 -6.38 8.28
C VAL A 397 -9.26 -5.20 8.67
N PHE A 398 -7.96 -5.34 8.47
CA PHE A 398 -6.98 -4.36 8.94
C PHE A 398 -5.76 -4.25 8.03
N GLY A 399 -5.02 -3.15 8.18
CA GLY A 399 -3.79 -2.88 7.42
C GLY A 399 -3.83 -1.53 6.71
N ASP A 400 -2.88 -1.33 5.80
CA ASP A 400 -2.60 -0.04 5.17
C ASP A 400 -2.48 -0.11 3.64
N ALA A 401 -3.11 -1.11 3.04
CA ALA A 401 -3.28 -1.19 1.60
C ALA A 401 -4.28 -0.14 1.07
N ALA A 402 -4.19 0.16 -0.23
CA ALA A 402 -5.31 0.73 -0.98
C ALA A 402 -6.24 -0.43 -1.38
N THR A 403 -7.36 -0.55 -0.67
CA THR A 403 -8.22 -1.74 -0.75
C THR A 403 -9.65 -1.38 -1.09
N VAL A 404 -10.24 -2.11 -2.04
CA VAL A 404 -11.70 -2.09 -2.28
C VAL A 404 -12.26 -3.50 -2.12
N LEU A 405 -13.18 -3.67 -1.18
CA LEU A 405 -14.07 -4.81 -1.08
C LEU A 405 -15.39 -4.44 -1.75
N GLN A 406 -15.73 -5.11 -2.85
CA GLN A 406 -16.92 -4.86 -3.63
C GLN A 406 -17.87 -6.06 -3.60
N ASN A 407 -19.13 -5.81 -3.21
CA ASN A 407 -20.15 -6.86 -3.07
C ASN A 407 -19.74 -8.02 -2.14
N CYS A 408 -18.99 -7.69 -1.08
CA CYS A 408 -18.52 -8.68 -0.11
C CYS A 408 -19.46 -8.79 1.10
N LYS A 409 -19.38 -9.91 1.84
CA LYS A 409 -20.08 -10.11 3.11
C LYS A 409 -19.07 -10.08 4.26
N LEU A 410 -19.30 -9.20 5.23
CA LEU A 410 -18.46 -9.02 6.40
C LEU A 410 -19.27 -9.54 7.61
N ILE A 411 -18.88 -10.71 8.12
CA ILE A 411 -19.66 -11.47 9.11
C ILE A 411 -19.01 -11.35 10.48
N VAL A 412 -19.72 -10.77 11.44
CA VAL A 412 -19.26 -10.69 12.82
C VAL A 412 -19.53 -12.01 13.54
N ASN A 413 -18.47 -12.68 13.95
CA ASN A 413 -18.52 -13.91 14.73
C ASN A 413 -18.75 -13.60 16.22
N LYS A 414 -19.21 -14.59 16.99
CA LYS A 414 -19.34 -14.46 18.44
C LYS A 414 -17.95 -14.28 19.08
N PRO A 415 -17.68 -13.17 19.79
CA PRO A 415 -16.40 -12.98 20.48
C PRO A 415 -16.43 -13.64 21.86
N LEU A 416 -15.34 -13.51 22.63
CA LEU A 416 -15.35 -13.86 24.05
C LEU A 416 -16.22 -12.88 24.85
N ASP A 417 -16.58 -13.27 26.07
CA ASP A 417 -17.27 -12.37 26.99
C ASP A 417 -16.50 -11.06 27.19
N ASN A 418 -17.24 -9.95 27.19
CA ASN A 418 -16.72 -8.59 27.37
C ASN A 418 -15.80 -8.06 26.25
N GLN A 419 -15.65 -8.80 25.15
CA GLN A 419 -15.04 -8.29 23.93
C GLN A 419 -16.08 -7.57 23.06
N GLN A 420 -15.62 -6.52 22.40
CA GLN A 420 -16.35 -5.83 21.34
C GLN A 420 -15.86 -6.34 19.98
N CYS A 421 -16.70 -6.21 18.96
CA CYS A 421 -16.36 -6.56 17.59
C CYS A 421 -16.08 -5.29 16.78
N ILE A 422 -15.04 -5.34 15.96
CA ILE A 422 -14.59 -4.21 15.15
C ILE A 422 -14.34 -4.73 13.74
N VAL A 423 -15.10 -4.20 12.78
CA VAL A 423 -14.99 -4.65 11.39
C VAL A 423 -13.67 -4.19 10.75
N THR A 424 -13.26 -2.96 11.04
CA THR A 424 -12.17 -2.28 10.34
C THR A 424 -11.14 -1.69 11.31
N ALA A 425 -9.85 -1.89 11.02
CA ALA A 425 -8.75 -1.19 11.69
C ALA A 425 -7.71 -0.72 10.67
N GLN A 426 -7.95 0.43 10.05
CA GLN A 426 -7.07 0.93 8.99
C GLN A 426 -5.81 1.62 9.59
N GLY A 427 -4.66 1.34 8.98
CA GLY A 427 -3.33 1.57 9.53
C GLY A 427 -2.52 2.68 8.87
N ARG A 428 -3.13 3.68 8.24
CA ARG A 428 -2.40 4.77 7.55
C ARG A 428 -1.67 5.68 8.54
N THR A 429 -0.36 5.78 8.39
CA THR A 429 0.51 6.57 9.29
C THR A 429 0.94 7.92 8.73
N GLU A 430 0.86 8.12 7.42
CA GLU A 430 1.31 9.35 6.77
C GLU A 430 0.18 9.96 5.92
N ARG A 431 -0.06 11.27 6.09
CA ARG A 431 -1.21 11.97 5.51
C ARG A 431 -1.22 11.98 3.98
N ARG A 432 -0.04 11.92 3.36
CA ARG A 432 0.13 11.87 1.90
C ARG A 432 0.04 10.46 1.32
N GLU A 433 -0.07 9.42 2.15
CA GLU A 433 -0.31 8.08 1.64
C GLU A 433 -1.68 7.99 0.97
N VAL A 434 -1.71 7.31 -0.17
CA VAL A 434 -2.94 7.06 -0.95
C VAL A 434 -3.72 5.85 -0.45
N SER A 435 -3.19 5.12 0.54
CA SER A 435 -3.83 3.95 1.16
C SER A 435 -5.16 4.26 1.84
N GLY A 436 -5.98 3.24 2.03
CA GLY A 436 -7.30 3.37 2.62
C GLY A 436 -8.16 2.16 2.30
N MET A 437 -9.21 1.97 3.07
CA MET A 437 -10.10 0.82 2.91
C MET A 437 -11.49 1.27 2.51
N VAL A 438 -12.00 0.71 1.42
CA VAL A 438 -13.33 0.98 0.89
C VAL A 438 -14.17 -0.28 0.92
N LEU A 439 -15.30 -0.24 1.63
CA LEU A 439 -16.35 -1.25 1.58
C LEU A 439 -17.48 -0.72 0.69
N GLN A 440 -17.57 -1.21 -0.54
CA GLN A 440 -18.53 -0.76 -1.54
C GLN A 440 -19.57 -1.84 -1.83
N ASN A 441 -20.85 -1.52 -1.61
CA ASN A 441 -21.93 -2.49 -1.78
C ASN A 441 -21.73 -3.79 -0.99
N CYS A 442 -21.10 -3.70 0.16
CA CYS A 442 -20.93 -4.84 1.05
C CYS A 442 -22.18 -5.05 1.92
N THR A 443 -22.24 -6.21 2.58
CA THR A 443 -23.19 -6.47 3.67
C THR A 443 -22.42 -6.68 4.96
N ILE A 444 -22.71 -5.91 6.01
CA ILE A 444 -22.17 -6.11 7.36
C ILE A 444 -23.28 -6.73 8.22
N SER A 445 -23.07 -7.97 8.65
CA SER A 445 -24.07 -8.76 9.37
C SER A 445 -23.44 -9.63 10.47
N GLY A 446 -24.28 -10.22 11.32
CA GLY A 446 -23.84 -11.08 12.42
C GLY A 446 -24.00 -12.56 12.12
N ALA A 447 -23.06 -13.39 12.59
CA ALA A 447 -23.24 -14.84 12.64
C ALA A 447 -24.42 -15.21 13.56
N GLN A 448 -25.07 -16.35 13.30
CA GLN A 448 -26.28 -16.75 14.04
C GLN A 448 -26.06 -16.89 15.54
N ASP A 449 -24.87 -17.32 15.97
CA ASP A 449 -24.47 -17.43 17.37
C ASP A 449 -24.04 -16.10 18.00
N TYR A 450 -23.74 -15.09 17.19
CA TYR A 450 -23.46 -13.72 17.63
C TYR A 450 -24.75 -12.92 17.91
N LEU A 451 -25.81 -13.12 17.10
CA LEU A 451 -27.04 -12.33 17.21
C LEU A 451 -27.65 -12.27 18.64
N PRO A 452 -27.69 -13.38 19.43
CA PRO A 452 -28.20 -13.34 20.79
C PRO A 452 -27.37 -12.51 21.77
N VAL A 453 -26.08 -12.28 21.47
CA VAL A 453 -25.14 -11.57 22.36
C VAL A 453 -24.79 -10.16 21.88
N LYS A 454 -25.31 -9.72 20.72
CA LYS A 454 -24.95 -8.43 20.09
C LYS A 454 -25.15 -7.20 20.99
N ALA A 455 -26.11 -7.24 21.91
CA ALA A 455 -26.37 -6.17 22.86
C ALA A 455 -25.25 -6.01 23.91
N LYS A 456 -24.59 -7.12 24.28
CA LYS A 456 -23.44 -7.15 25.21
C LYS A 456 -22.13 -6.95 24.45
N SER A 457 -21.95 -7.69 23.37
CA SER A 457 -20.78 -7.63 22.49
C SER A 457 -21.04 -6.71 21.31
N LYS A 458 -20.92 -5.40 21.58
CA LYS A 458 -21.15 -4.33 20.61
C LYS A 458 -20.29 -4.49 19.35
N THR A 459 -20.86 -4.18 18.18
CA THR A 459 -20.13 -4.11 16.90
C THR A 459 -19.95 -2.68 16.43
N HIS A 460 -18.72 -2.33 16.09
CA HIS A 460 -18.35 -1.05 15.48
C HIS A 460 -17.86 -1.22 14.04
N LEU A 461 -18.16 -0.24 13.19
CA LEU A 461 -17.70 -0.15 11.81
C LEU A 461 -16.18 -0.15 11.71
N GLY A 462 -15.49 0.50 12.65
CA GLY A 462 -14.04 0.49 12.72
C GLY A 462 -13.44 1.34 13.83
N ARG A 463 -12.11 1.31 13.95
CA ARG A 463 -11.31 2.16 14.86
C ARG A 463 -9.95 2.55 14.24
N PRO A 464 -9.40 3.72 14.57
CA PRO A 464 -8.19 4.23 13.90
C PRO A 464 -6.93 3.60 14.46
N TRP A 465 -6.45 2.51 13.84
CA TRP A 465 -5.22 1.85 14.28
C TRP A 465 -4.01 2.80 14.23
N LYS A 466 -4.00 3.72 13.26
CA LYS A 466 -2.96 4.74 13.09
C LYS A 466 -3.54 6.13 12.86
N GLU A 467 -2.68 7.14 12.99
CA GLU A 467 -3.05 8.56 13.12
C GLU A 467 -3.89 9.10 11.96
N TYR A 468 -3.62 8.67 10.72
CA TYR A 468 -4.34 9.14 9.53
C TYR A 468 -5.30 8.08 8.98
N SER A 469 -5.78 7.17 9.84
CA SER A 469 -6.67 6.07 9.45
C SER A 469 -7.78 6.50 8.49
N ARG A 470 -7.97 5.77 7.39
CA ARG A 470 -8.92 6.11 6.33
C ARG A 470 -9.79 4.92 5.92
N THR A 471 -11.08 5.00 6.24
CA THR A 471 -12.08 3.97 5.94
C THR A 471 -13.34 4.59 5.37
N ILE A 472 -13.84 4.03 4.27
CA ILE A 472 -15.04 4.48 3.57
C ILE A 472 -15.99 3.30 3.47
N ILE A 473 -17.21 3.46 3.97
CA ILE A 473 -18.27 2.46 3.84
C ILE A 473 -19.40 3.08 3.04
N MET A 474 -19.58 2.61 1.81
CA MET A 474 -20.52 3.23 0.88
C MET A 474 -21.40 2.22 0.16
N GLN A 475 -22.62 2.63 -0.15
CA GLN A 475 -23.64 1.83 -0.84
C GLN A 475 -23.86 0.46 -0.19
N SER A 476 -23.58 0.32 1.11
CA SER A 476 -23.51 -0.97 1.79
C SER A 476 -24.75 -1.21 2.67
N GLN A 477 -25.15 -2.47 2.80
CA GLN A 477 -26.17 -2.92 3.74
C GLN A 477 -25.53 -3.09 5.13
N LEU A 478 -26.07 -2.39 6.11
CA LEU A 478 -25.68 -2.48 7.52
C LEU A 478 -26.84 -3.04 8.33
N ASP A 479 -26.70 -4.27 8.81
CA ASP A 479 -27.73 -4.91 9.64
C ASP A 479 -27.77 -4.31 11.06
N ASP A 480 -28.76 -4.74 11.84
CA ASP A 480 -29.07 -4.21 13.19
C ASP A 480 -28.09 -4.72 14.28
N ILE A 481 -26.82 -4.84 13.91
CA ILE A 481 -25.71 -5.21 14.78
C ILE A 481 -24.76 -4.03 15.01
N VAL A 482 -24.73 -3.06 14.09
CA VAL A 482 -23.86 -1.88 14.18
C VAL A 482 -24.41 -0.93 15.24
N THR A 483 -23.58 -0.52 16.19
CA THR A 483 -24.04 0.40 17.24
C THR A 483 -24.34 1.80 16.69
N PRO A 484 -25.21 2.58 17.36
CA PRO A 484 -25.55 3.93 16.92
C PRO A 484 -24.33 4.86 16.80
N GLU A 485 -23.32 4.70 17.66
CA GLU A 485 -22.06 5.46 17.62
C GLU A 485 -21.28 5.20 16.31
N GLY A 486 -21.45 4.02 15.72
CA GLY A 486 -20.82 3.58 14.47
C GLY A 486 -19.35 3.23 14.64
N TRP A 487 -18.54 4.19 15.07
CA TRP A 487 -17.08 4.07 15.15
C TRP A 487 -16.61 4.06 16.60
N MET A 488 -15.48 3.39 16.87
CA MET A 488 -14.89 3.30 18.21
C MET A 488 -13.52 4.01 18.27
N PRO A 489 -13.20 4.78 19.32
CA PRO A 489 -11.86 5.30 19.51
C PRO A 489 -10.83 4.18 19.61
N TRP A 490 -9.61 4.42 19.15
CA TRP A 490 -8.50 3.50 19.44
C TRP A 490 -8.08 3.60 20.91
N GLN A 491 -7.74 4.81 21.34
CA GLN A 491 -7.40 5.14 22.73
C GLN A 491 -7.59 6.64 22.99
N GLY A 492 -8.44 7.01 23.95
CA GLY A 492 -8.69 8.42 24.28
C GLY A 492 -9.09 9.24 23.05
N THR A 493 -8.36 10.33 22.79
CA THR A 493 -8.57 11.22 21.63
C THR A 493 -7.61 10.97 20.47
N PHE A 494 -6.81 9.89 20.52
CA PHE A 494 -5.86 9.57 19.44
C PHE A 494 -6.55 9.47 18.08
N ALA A 495 -5.96 10.11 17.07
CA ALA A 495 -6.39 10.15 15.68
C ALA A 495 -7.77 10.78 15.38
N LEU A 496 -8.57 11.14 16.40
CA LEU A 496 -9.97 11.57 16.18
C LEU A 496 -10.09 12.84 15.31
N ASP A 497 -9.05 13.67 15.29
CA ASP A 497 -8.99 14.90 14.49
C ASP A 497 -8.38 14.73 13.09
N THR A 498 -7.66 13.63 12.87
CA THR A 498 -6.79 13.40 11.69
C THR A 498 -7.22 12.22 10.85
N LEU A 499 -7.98 11.27 11.41
CA LEU A 499 -8.61 10.19 10.66
C LEU A 499 -9.57 10.74 9.60
N TRP A 500 -9.91 9.90 8.62
CA TRP A 500 -10.82 10.24 7.53
C TRP A 500 -11.81 9.11 7.34
N TYR A 501 -12.93 9.16 8.07
CA TYR A 501 -13.99 8.14 8.01
C TYR A 501 -15.24 8.67 7.37
N ALA A 502 -15.83 7.90 6.46
CA ALA A 502 -17.04 8.31 5.75
C ALA A 502 -18.03 7.15 5.60
N GLU A 503 -19.31 7.47 5.74
CA GLU A 503 -20.44 6.61 5.39
C GLU A 503 -21.25 7.29 4.28
N PHE A 504 -21.52 6.60 3.17
CA PHE A 504 -22.21 7.22 2.03
C PHE A 504 -23.26 6.30 1.40
N LYS A 505 -24.53 6.72 1.39
CA LYS A 505 -25.67 5.96 0.82
C LYS A 505 -25.72 4.51 1.33
N ASN A 506 -25.38 4.29 2.59
CA ASN A 506 -25.60 2.99 3.24
C ASN A 506 -27.09 2.79 3.53
N ARG A 507 -27.51 1.53 3.61
CA ARG A 507 -28.90 1.11 3.81
C ARG A 507 -28.99 0.08 4.94
N GLY A 508 -30.20 -0.16 5.41
CA GLY A 508 -30.47 -1.09 6.51
C GLY A 508 -30.50 -0.43 7.89
N PRO A 509 -30.96 -1.16 8.91
CA PRO A 509 -31.18 -0.63 10.25
C PRO A 509 -29.91 -0.12 10.95
N GLY A 510 -28.73 -0.69 10.64
CA GLY A 510 -27.45 -0.24 11.17
C GLY A 510 -26.90 1.04 10.52
N ALA A 511 -27.51 1.50 9.42
CA ALA A 511 -27.07 2.68 8.66
C ALA A 511 -27.59 4.02 9.19
N VAL A 512 -28.40 4.02 10.25
CA VAL A 512 -28.91 5.25 10.86
C VAL A 512 -27.77 6.05 11.49
N GLN A 513 -27.54 7.28 11.02
CA GLN A 513 -26.40 8.10 11.43
C GLN A 513 -26.69 9.14 12.53
N THR A 514 -27.92 9.23 13.04
CA THR A 514 -28.35 10.31 13.96
C THR A 514 -27.53 10.42 15.25
N ASN A 515 -26.97 9.30 15.72
CA ASN A 515 -26.19 9.21 16.97
C ASN A 515 -24.72 8.83 16.71
N ARG A 516 -24.22 8.99 15.48
CA ARG A 516 -22.80 8.76 15.18
C ARG A 516 -21.92 9.68 16.01
N VAL A 517 -20.72 9.20 16.30
CA VAL A 517 -19.67 10.03 16.91
C VAL A 517 -19.42 11.30 16.09
N LYS A 518 -19.09 12.41 16.77
CA LYS A 518 -18.92 13.74 16.16
C LYS A 518 -17.46 14.17 16.05
N TRP A 519 -16.54 13.22 15.83
CA TRP A 519 -15.12 13.53 15.69
C TRP A 519 -14.87 14.35 14.43
N LYS A 520 -13.88 15.25 14.46
CA LYS A 520 -13.51 16.09 13.30
C LYS A 520 -13.09 15.25 12.09
N GLY A 521 -12.54 14.05 12.32
CA GLY A 521 -12.20 13.11 11.26
C GLY A 521 -13.39 12.42 10.58
N ILE A 522 -14.61 12.51 11.11
CA ILE A 522 -15.82 12.01 10.44
C ILE A 522 -16.21 12.96 9.31
N GLN A 523 -16.31 12.43 8.10
CA GLN A 523 -16.51 13.19 6.87
C GLN A 523 -17.93 13.01 6.35
N GLN A 524 -18.58 14.13 6.10
CA GLN A 524 -19.83 14.17 5.33
C GLN A 524 -19.46 14.42 3.87
N ILE A 525 -19.64 13.41 3.03
CA ILE A 525 -19.17 13.44 1.65
C ILE A 525 -20.33 13.49 0.66
N ASN A 526 -20.12 14.17 -0.47
CA ASN A 526 -21.07 14.23 -1.58
C ASN A 526 -20.77 13.17 -2.67
N ASP A 527 -21.62 13.09 -3.69
CA ASP A 527 -21.44 12.15 -4.81
C ASP A 527 -20.12 12.30 -5.56
N ALA A 528 -19.56 13.51 -5.67
CA ALA A 528 -18.27 13.73 -6.34
C ALA A 528 -17.12 13.16 -5.50
N GLN A 529 -17.12 13.44 -4.19
CA GLN A 529 -16.13 12.91 -3.25
C GLN A 529 -16.23 11.38 -3.12
N ALA A 530 -17.44 10.81 -3.10
CA ALA A 530 -17.63 9.36 -3.06
C ALA A 530 -17.07 8.66 -4.31
N LYS A 531 -17.18 9.28 -5.50
CA LYS A 531 -16.63 8.73 -6.75
C LYS A 531 -15.11 8.55 -6.71
N GLU A 532 -14.39 9.40 -5.99
CA GLU A 532 -12.93 9.28 -5.82
C GLU A 532 -12.52 7.96 -5.13
N PHE A 533 -13.44 7.36 -4.35
CA PHE A 533 -13.21 6.08 -3.65
C PHE A 533 -13.74 4.86 -4.41
N THR A 534 -14.27 5.03 -5.62
CA THR A 534 -14.70 3.91 -6.46
C THR A 534 -13.50 3.15 -7.03
N ALA A 535 -13.67 1.86 -7.32
CA ALA A 535 -12.55 0.99 -7.70
C ALA A 535 -11.76 1.47 -8.94
N GLY A 536 -12.44 2.11 -9.91
CA GLY A 536 -11.82 2.66 -11.11
C GLY A 536 -10.95 3.89 -10.85
N VAL A 537 -11.29 4.69 -9.85
CA VAL A 537 -10.49 5.87 -9.48
C VAL A 537 -9.45 5.49 -8.43
N PHE A 538 -9.90 4.98 -7.30
CA PHE A 538 -9.05 4.74 -6.12
C PHE A 538 -7.95 3.71 -6.36
N LEU A 539 -8.26 2.63 -7.09
CA LEU A 539 -7.28 1.58 -7.41
C LEU A 539 -6.69 1.71 -8.82
N ARG A 540 -7.17 2.67 -9.61
CA ARG A 540 -7.00 2.69 -11.07
C ARG A 540 -7.38 1.33 -11.68
N GLY A 541 -8.50 0.78 -11.20
CA GLY A 541 -8.93 -0.59 -11.46
C GLY A 541 -9.07 -0.95 -12.93
N ASP A 542 -9.47 0.02 -13.77
CA ASP A 542 -9.67 -0.16 -15.22
C ASP A 542 -8.40 -0.64 -15.94
N GLU A 543 -7.22 -0.42 -15.36
CA GLU A 543 -5.93 -0.77 -15.96
C GLU A 543 -5.51 -2.23 -15.73
N TRP A 544 -6.12 -2.94 -14.77
CA TRP A 544 -5.62 -4.24 -14.34
C TRP A 544 -6.67 -5.23 -13.84
N ILE A 545 -7.88 -4.79 -13.50
CA ILE A 545 -8.96 -5.68 -13.06
C ILE A 545 -9.68 -6.33 -14.24
N PRO A 546 -10.10 -5.61 -15.31
CA PRO A 546 -10.80 -6.22 -16.44
C PRO A 546 -10.02 -7.36 -17.10
N SER A 547 -8.69 -7.25 -17.15
CA SER A 547 -7.77 -8.27 -17.67
C SER A 547 -7.85 -9.63 -16.99
N SER A 548 -8.41 -9.69 -15.78
CA SER A 548 -8.57 -10.94 -15.03
C SER A 548 -9.87 -11.68 -15.34
N GLY A 549 -10.81 -11.06 -16.06
CA GLY A 549 -12.15 -11.59 -16.25
C GLY A 549 -13.02 -11.64 -14.99
N VAL A 550 -12.57 -11.05 -13.87
CA VAL A 550 -13.36 -10.95 -12.63
C VAL A 550 -14.41 -9.83 -12.77
N PRO A 551 -15.67 -10.04 -12.32
CA PRO A 551 -16.67 -9.00 -12.30
C PRO A 551 -16.22 -7.76 -11.54
N TYR A 552 -16.44 -6.59 -12.13
CA TYR A 552 -15.88 -5.34 -11.64
C TYR A 552 -16.79 -4.18 -12.03
N ILE A 553 -17.14 -3.36 -11.04
CA ILE A 553 -17.85 -2.09 -11.26
C ILE A 553 -16.86 -0.97 -10.96
N ALA A 554 -16.49 -0.23 -12.00
CA ALA A 554 -15.50 0.84 -11.90
C ALA A 554 -15.97 2.02 -11.03
N GLY A 555 -17.24 2.39 -11.15
CA GLY A 555 -17.83 3.55 -10.49
C GLY A 555 -18.73 3.21 -9.32
N MET A 556 -19.73 4.07 -9.08
CA MET A 556 -20.81 3.81 -8.13
C MET A 556 -21.65 2.63 -8.62
N VAL A 557 -22.09 1.77 -7.69
CA VAL A 557 -22.94 0.62 -8.02
C VAL A 557 -24.35 1.12 -8.37
N PRO A 558 -24.92 0.80 -9.54
CA PRO A 558 -26.26 1.22 -9.90
C PRO A 558 -27.35 0.51 -9.08
N GLY A 559 -28.40 1.24 -8.69
CA GLY A 559 -29.61 0.65 -8.10
C GLY A 559 -29.49 0.19 -6.65
N VAL A 560 -28.48 0.66 -5.90
CA VAL A 560 -28.25 0.33 -4.48
C VAL A 560 -28.13 1.52 -3.55
#